data_AF-A0A9X2DHW3-F1
#
_entry.id   AF-A0A9X2DHW3-F1
#
_cell.length_a   1.000
_cell.length_b   1.000
_cell.length_c   1.000
_cell.angle_alpha   90.00
_cell.angle_beta   90.00
_cell.angle_gamma   90.00
#
_symmetry.space_group_name_H-M   'P 1'
#
loop_
_entity.id
_entity.type
_entity.pdbx_description
1 polymer ?
#
loop_
_entity_poly.entity_id
_entity_poly.type
_entity_poly.pdbx_seq_one_letter_code
_entity_poly.pdbx_strand_id
1 'polypeptide(L)'
;MDNDSPYNQITLDDFARRFSMRKGGLMWLLGAGASAAAGIPTAWDMIWEFKQQLYVSQRRVSLKTVSDLSNPAIRMKIQNFIDETGRYAPVDSPEEYADLFESAYPSEGDRRTYIDGKLSGAKPSYGHMALAVLMRAQYTKVIWTTNFDALIADACAKVYDSTGNLTSVSLDATDLAHQVIASERWPAEIKLHGDFRSRRLKNTSDELRDQDSKLRRALIDQCNRSGLIVAGYSGRDESVMNSLADALDAANAFPNGLFWLYRGDSPPLSAVETLLAKAKSVGVDGGLVRIESFDETLRDITRLIDGIDTAPLEAFAADRRIWSPASTPSLSKGFPVIRLNGLRFEQIPSVCRRVNCGIGGFSEVTKAIAESGLEIVAARTRAGVLAFGADADVTSVFAPFGIKEFDLHSIETKKLRYDSGERGLLRDALSRSLSRQHDMLLFRRRGSDLLAPRTPEEAKWKPLQKLVGRISGTIHGHPELKWHEGVGIRLDWAKDQLWLLVEPRTVFEEVDEANRAITTDFARERTVKRYNRQLNDLVSFWTNILFNEGNEIRTLGIANGIDAIFRFNGVNAFSRRAGGL
;
A
#
# COMPACT_ATOMS: atom_id res chain seq x y z
N MET A 1 -24.02 -11.59 18.47
CA MET A 1 -24.79 -10.47 19.00
C MET A 1 -23.83 -9.29 18.94
N ASP A 2 -23.88 -8.36 17.99
CA ASP A 2 -24.95 -7.97 17.07
C ASP A 2 -24.42 -7.79 15.65
N ASN A 3 -25.16 -8.38 14.71
CA ASN A 3 -24.99 -8.23 13.28
C ASN A 3 -25.96 -7.16 12.79
N ASP A 4 -25.73 -5.91 13.18
CA ASP A 4 -26.60 -4.79 12.80
C ASP A 4 -25.88 -3.82 11.86
N SER A 5 -25.14 -4.39 10.91
CA SER A 5 -24.70 -3.64 9.73
C SER A 5 -25.92 -3.38 8.85
N PRO A 6 -26.20 -2.12 8.47
CA PRO A 6 -27.39 -1.77 7.68
C PRO A 6 -27.38 -2.39 6.27
N TYR A 7 -26.22 -2.91 5.84
CA TYR A 7 -26.02 -3.63 4.59
C TYR A 7 -25.22 -4.92 4.82
N ASN A 8 -25.28 -5.86 3.86
CA ASN A 8 -24.53 -7.12 3.93
C ASN A 8 -23.03 -6.86 3.73
N GLN A 9 -22.19 -7.63 4.43
CA GLN A 9 -20.76 -7.71 4.15
C GLN A 9 -20.44 -9.05 3.49
N ILE A 10 -19.67 -9.00 2.40
CA ILE A 10 -19.36 -10.16 1.57
C ILE A 10 -17.85 -10.30 1.50
N THR A 11 -17.35 -11.51 1.75
CA THR A 11 -15.93 -11.81 1.62
C THR A 11 -15.53 -11.89 0.14
N LEU A 12 -14.28 -11.55 -0.18
CA LEU A 12 -13.79 -11.56 -1.56
C LEU A 12 -13.95 -12.94 -2.23
N ASP A 13 -13.72 -14.03 -1.50
CA ASP A 13 -13.88 -15.39 -2.02
C ASP A 13 -15.35 -15.73 -2.32
N ASP A 14 -16.30 -15.26 -1.51
CA ASP A 14 -17.74 -15.41 -1.79
C ASP A 14 -18.14 -14.59 -3.02
N PHE A 15 -17.69 -13.33 -3.09
CA PHE A 15 -17.91 -12.49 -4.26
C PHE A 15 -17.36 -13.12 -5.54
N ALA A 16 -16.14 -13.65 -5.51
CA ALA A 16 -15.51 -14.26 -6.68
C ALA A 16 -16.29 -15.50 -7.19
N ARG A 17 -16.84 -16.32 -6.27
CA ARG A 17 -17.75 -17.43 -6.63
C ARG A 17 -19.08 -16.94 -7.20
N ARG A 18 -19.66 -15.88 -6.65
CA ARG A 18 -20.89 -15.27 -7.20
C ARG A 18 -20.66 -14.73 -8.59
N PHE A 19 -19.53 -14.08 -8.83
CA PHE A 19 -19.15 -13.55 -10.14
C PHE A 19 -19.05 -14.66 -11.18
N SER A 20 -18.34 -15.76 -10.89
CA SER A 20 -18.14 -16.86 -11.84
C SER A 20 -19.47 -17.52 -12.27
N MET A 21 -20.46 -17.54 -11.38
CA MET A 21 -21.80 -18.08 -11.67
C MET A 21 -22.72 -17.12 -12.45
N ARG A 22 -22.39 -15.82 -12.52
CA ARG A 22 -23.23 -14.76 -13.13
C ARG A 22 -22.69 -14.26 -14.47
N LYS A 23 -22.24 -15.20 -15.31
CA LYS A 23 -21.62 -14.90 -16.62
C LYS A 23 -22.48 -13.94 -17.44
N GLY A 24 -21.93 -12.76 -17.73
CA GLY A 24 -22.58 -11.75 -18.58
C GLY A 24 -23.77 -11.04 -17.95
N GLY A 25 -24.09 -11.34 -16.68
CA GLY A 25 -25.16 -10.69 -15.91
C GLY A 25 -24.69 -9.51 -15.06
N LEU A 26 -23.37 -9.36 -14.88
CA LEU A 26 -22.75 -8.29 -14.10
C LEU A 26 -22.04 -7.27 -15.00
N MET A 27 -22.30 -6.00 -14.76
CA MET A 27 -21.56 -4.86 -15.32
C MET A 27 -20.67 -4.21 -14.27
N TRP A 28 -19.71 -3.38 -14.72
CA TRP A 28 -18.83 -2.65 -13.83
C TRP A 28 -19.08 -1.14 -13.90
N LEU A 29 -18.97 -0.46 -12.76
CA LEU A 29 -18.79 0.99 -12.67
C LEU A 29 -17.40 1.26 -12.07
N LEU A 30 -16.52 1.84 -12.87
CA LEU A 30 -15.14 2.12 -12.48
C LEU A 30 -14.95 3.60 -12.13
N GLY A 31 -14.29 3.84 -11.01
CA GLY A 31 -13.80 5.15 -10.60
C GLY A 31 -12.28 5.24 -10.59
N ALA A 32 -11.76 6.41 -10.20
CA ALA A 32 -10.34 6.73 -10.32
C ALA A 32 -9.42 5.76 -9.55
N GLY A 33 -9.95 5.13 -8.49
CA GLY A 33 -9.24 4.10 -7.72
C GLY A 33 -8.91 2.83 -8.51
N ALA A 34 -9.64 2.51 -9.59
CA ALA A 34 -9.32 1.39 -10.48
C ALA A 34 -8.03 1.67 -11.29
N SER A 35 -7.75 2.94 -11.55
CA SER A 35 -6.58 3.41 -12.30
C SER A 35 -5.35 3.70 -11.43
N ALA A 36 -5.45 3.60 -10.10
CA ALA A 36 -4.35 3.88 -9.18
C ALA A 36 -3.09 3.03 -9.44
N ALA A 37 -3.27 1.73 -9.72
CA ALA A 37 -2.16 0.82 -10.03
C ALA A 37 -1.51 1.08 -11.42
N ALA A 38 -2.15 1.89 -12.26
CA ALA A 38 -1.61 2.37 -13.53
C ALA A 38 -0.79 3.67 -13.39
N GLY A 39 -0.66 4.20 -12.16
CA GLY A 39 0.09 5.43 -11.86
C GLY A 39 -0.75 6.70 -11.94
N ILE A 40 -2.06 6.59 -12.15
CA ILE A 40 -2.98 7.74 -12.17
C ILE A 40 -3.40 8.02 -10.72
N PRO A 41 -3.17 9.24 -10.18
CA PRO A 41 -3.56 9.57 -8.81
C PRO A 41 -5.08 9.54 -8.66
N THR A 42 -5.56 9.12 -7.49
CA THR A 42 -7.00 9.12 -7.18
C THR A 42 -7.51 10.53 -6.92
N ALA A 43 -8.83 10.72 -6.96
CA ALA A 43 -9.44 12.00 -6.57
C ALA A 43 -9.05 12.43 -5.14
N TRP A 44 -8.88 11.45 -4.24
CA TRP A 44 -8.41 11.70 -2.88
C TRP A 44 -6.95 12.18 -2.87
N ASP A 45 -6.06 11.57 -3.67
CA ASP A 45 -4.67 12.03 -3.80
C ASP A 45 -4.60 13.46 -4.35
N MET A 46 -5.40 13.74 -5.39
CA MET A 46 -5.50 15.07 -6.00
C MET A 46 -6.04 16.13 -5.03
N ILE A 47 -7.07 15.81 -4.22
CA ILE A 47 -7.57 16.71 -3.16
C ILE A 47 -6.42 17.12 -2.23
N TRP A 48 -5.60 16.16 -1.79
CA TRP A 48 -4.48 16.47 -0.91
C TRP A 48 -3.37 17.25 -1.61
N GLU A 49 -3.10 16.99 -2.88
CA GLU A 49 -2.21 17.83 -3.70
C GLU A 49 -2.74 19.27 -3.79
N PHE A 50 -4.04 19.49 -4.05
CA PHE A 50 -4.62 20.83 -4.13
C PHE A 50 -4.55 21.55 -2.77
N LYS A 51 -4.91 20.88 -1.68
CA LYS A 51 -4.78 21.44 -0.32
C LYS A 51 -3.33 21.82 -0.02
N GLN A 52 -2.37 20.99 -0.40
CA GLN A 52 -0.95 21.25 -0.24
C GLN A 52 -0.50 22.48 -1.05
N GLN A 53 -0.90 22.59 -2.32
CA GLN A 53 -0.56 23.73 -3.19
C GLN A 53 -1.16 25.03 -2.64
N LEU A 54 -2.41 25.01 -2.20
CA LEU A 54 -3.07 26.14 -1.56
C LEU A 54 -2.35 26.55 -0.27
N TYR A 55 -1.99 25.59 0.58
CA TYR A 55 -1.25 25.84 1.81
C TYR A 55 0.13 26.46 1.54
N VAL A 56 0.90 25.88 0.62
CA VAL A 56 2.24 26.34 0.23
C VAL A 56 2.22 27.75 -0.35
N SER A 57 1.29 28.02 -1.28
CA SER A 57 1.16 29.32 -1.94
C SER A 57 0.70 30.42 -1.00
N GLN A 58 -0.31 30.15 -0.15
CA GLN A 58 -0.91 31.16 0.72
C GLN A 58 -0.09 31.42 2.00
N ARG A 59 0.49 30.37 2.62
CA ARG A 59 1.36 30.52 3.79
C ARG A 59 2.81 30.89 3.40
N ARG A 60 3.14 30.91 2.10
CA ARG A 60 4.49 31.19 1.57
C ARG A 60 5.56 30.31 2.20
N VAL A 61 5.26 29.04 2.36
CA VAL A 61 6.16 28.03 2.95
C VAL A 61 6.67 27.09 1.86
N SER A 62 7.86 26.53 2.04
CA SER A 62 8.40 25.59 1.05
C SER A 62 7.55 24.31 0.97
N LEU A 63 7.31 23.81 -0.25
CA LEU A 63 6.66 22.51 -0.50
C LEU A 63 7.30 21.37 0.29
N LYS A 64 8.63 21.43 0.51
CA LYS A 64 9.40 20.46 1.32
C LYS A 64 8.93 20.34 2.77
N THR A 65 8.33 21.40 3.33
CA THR A 65 7.82 21.42 4.72
C THR A 65 6.59 20.55 4.89
N VAL A 66 5.89 20.26 3.79
CA VAL A 66 4.62 19.53 3.76
C VAL A 66 4.60 18.45 2.68
N SER A 67 5.77 18.03 2.16
CA SER A 67 5.87 17.13 1.00
C SER A 67 5.32 15.73 1.29
N ASP A 68 5.49 15.24 2.51
CA ASP A 68 4.99 13.94 2.94
C ASP A 68 3.50 13.98 3.32
N LEU A 69 2.65 13.92 2.30
CA LEU A 69 1.22 13.74 2.44
C LEU A 69 0.84 12.37 3.03
N SER A 70 1.76 11.46 3.34
CA SER A 70 1.43 10.23 4.09
C SER A 70 1.43 10.43 5.60
N ASN A 71 2.01 11.54 6.10
CA ASN A 71 2.11 11.85 7.51
C ASN A 71 0.80 12.47 8.06
N PRO A 72 0.13 11.83 9.04
CA PRO A 72 -1.12 12.35 9.63
C PRO A 72 -0.99 13.74 10.24
N ALA A 73 0.16 14.08 10.83
CA ALA A 73 0.37 15.40 11.43
C ALA A 73 0.48 16.51 10.36
N ILE A 74 1.11 16.21 9.22
CA ILE A 74 1.17 17.13 8.08
C ILE A 74 -0.22 17.32 7.48
N ARG A 75 -0.95 16.22 7.28
CA ARG A 75 -2.35 16.28 6.82
C ARG A 75 -3.21 17.13 7.73
N MET A 76 -3.13 16.91 9.04
CA MET A 76 -3.88 17.68 10.04
C MET A 76 -3.51 19.16 9.99
N LYS A 77 -2.23 19.50 9.85
CA LYS A 77 -1.77 20.89 9.72
C LYS A 77 -2.32 21.59 8.49
N ILE A 78 -2.26 20.91 7.33
CA ILE A 78 -2.83 21.44 6.07
C ILE A 78 -4.35 21.56 6.21
N GLN A 79 -5.02 20.56 6.78
CA GLN A 79 -6.46 20.54 6.94
C GLN A 79 -6.94 21.68 7.84
N ASN A 80 -6.30 21.88 8.99
CA ASN A 80 -6.63 22.98 9.90
C ASN A 80 -6.53 24.34 9.18
N PHE A 81 -5.54 24.53 8.31
CA PHE A 81 -5.44 25.75 7.51
C PHE A 81 -6.62 25.92 6.52
N ILE A 82 -6.99 24.84 5.82
CA ILE A 82 -8.12 24.85 4.89
C ILE A 82 -9.41 25.20 5.65
N ASP A 83 -9.62 24.60 6.82
CA ASP A 83 -10.77 24.82 7.69
C ASP A 83 -10.79 26.24 8.26
N GLU A 84 -9.65 26.75 8.77
CA GLU A 84 -9.48 28.12 9.27
C GLU A 84 -9.78 29.18 8.20
N THR A 85 -9.53 28.87 6.93
CA THR A 85 -9.79 29.81 5.84
C THR A 85 -11.30 30.06 5.66
N GLY A 86 -12.15 29.08 6.03
CA GLY A 86 -13.61 29.19 5.96
C GLY A 86 -14.21 29.39 4.56
N ARG A 87 -13.40 29.22 3.50
CA ARG A 87 -13.78 29.48 2.09
C ARG A 87 -14.06 28.22 1.28
N TYR A 88 -13.63 27.06 1.77
CA TYR A 88 -13.67 25.81 1.02
C TYR A 88 -14.76 24.91 1.58
N ALA A 89 -15.31 24.04 0.72
CA ALA A 89 -16.27 23.05 1.18
C ALA A 89 -15.66 22.13 2.27
N PRO A 90 -16.49 21.64 3.22
CA PRO A 90 -16.03 20.78 4.29
C PRO A 90 -15.36 19.49 3.79
N VAL A 91 -14.57 18.87 4.67
CA VAL A 91 -14.02 17.53 4.40
C VAL A 91 -15.14 16.56 4.05
N ASP A 92 -14.92 15.75 3.02
CA ASP A 92 -15.84 14.73 2.53
C ASP A 92 -17.11 15.27 1.84
N SER A 93 -17.23 16.59 1.64
CA SER A 93 -18.29 17.16 0.80
C SER A 93 -18.12 16.73 -0.67
N PRO A 94 -19.23 16.55 -1.42
CA PRO A 94 -19.23 16.34 -2.87
C PRO A 94 -18.49 17.46 -3.63
N GLU A 95 -18.58 18.70 -3.14
CA GLU A 95 -18.01 19.90 -3.75
C GLU A 95 -16.51 20.06 -3.47
N GLU A 96 -15.98 19.39 -2.44
CA GLU A 96 -14.60 19.54 -1.95
C GLU A 96 -13.56 19.45 -3.08
N TYR A 97 -13.68 18.44 -3.95
CA TYR A 97 -12.75 18.27 -5.07
C TYR A 97 -12.79 19.47 -6.03
N ALA A 98 -13.99 19.87 -6.46
CA ALA A 98 -14.15 20.92 -7.46
C ALA A 98 -13.72 22.28 -6.92
N ASP A 99 -14.10 22.59 -5.68
CA ASP A 99 -13.77 23.87 -5.04
C ASP A 99 -12.26 24.02 -4.83
N LEU A 100 -11.60 22.96 -4.35
CA LEU A 100 -10.15 22.96 -4.17
C LEU A 100 -9.40 22.99 -5.50
N PHE A 101 -9.88 22.27 -6.52
CA PHE A 101 -9.23 22.23 -7.82
C PHE A 101 -9.25 23.59 -8.51
N GLU A 102 -10.41 24.26 -8.49
CA GLU A 102 -10.52 25.62 -9.04
C GLU A 102 -9.77 26.67 -8.25
N SER A 103 -9.72 26.51 -6.94
CA SER A 103 -8.95 27.42 -6.10
C SER A 103 -7.46 27.26 -6.34
N ALA A 104 -6.98 26.02 -6.52
CA ALA A 104 -5.58 25.73 -6.82
C ALA A 104 -5.20 26.17 -8.25
N TYR A 105 -6.11 26.00 -9.21
CA TYR A 105 -5.92 26.34 -10.62
C TYR A 105 -7.16 27.05 -11.19
N PRO A 106 -7.22 28.39 -11.10
CA PRO A 106 -8.39 29.15 -11.55
C PRO A 106 -8.65 29.05 -13.06
N SER A 107 -7.59 28.96 -13.86
CA SER A 107 -7.68 28.81 -15.31
C SER A 107 -8.13 27.41 -15.70
N GLU A 108 -9.09 27.31 -16.62
CA GLU A 108 -9.51 26.02 -17.21
C GLU A 108 -8.35 25.36 -17.99
N GLY A 109 -7.51 26.16 -18.66
CA GLY A 109 -6.35 25.66 -19.39
C GLY A 109 -5.32 24.98 -18.48
N ASP A 110 -5.07 25.54 -17.31
CA ASP A 110 -4.11 25.00 -16.33
C ASP A 110 -4.63 23.71 -15.70
N ARG A 111 -5.94 23.67 -15.39
CA ARG A 111 -6.62 22.45 -14.91
C ARG A 111 -6.50 21.33 -15.94
N ARG A 112 -6.69 21.64 -17.22
CA ARG A 112 -6.53 20.67 -18.30
C ARG A 112 -5.09 20.17 -18.40
N THR A 113 -4.11 21.08 -18.38
CA THR A 113 -2.69 20.72 -18.42
C THR A 113 -2.29 19.86 -17.21
N TYR A 114 -2.83 20.14 -16.02
CA TYR A 114 -2.62 19.33 -14.84
C TYR A 114 -3.15 17.90 -15.04
N ILE A 115 -4.40 17.74 -15.47
CA ILE A 115 -5.01 16.42 -15.70
C ILE A 115 -4.28 15.67 -16.82
N ASP A 116 -4.04 16.30 -17.97
CA ASP A 116 -3.29 15.71 -19.09
C ASP A 116 -1.90 15.24 -18.63
N GLY A 117 -1.23 16.03 -17.78
CA GLY A 117 0.05 15.66 -17.17
C GLY A 117 -0.02 14.44 -16.25
N LYS A 118 -1.13 14.25 -15.51
CA LYS A 118 -1.36 13.07 -14.66
C LYS A 118 -1.77 11.83 -15.43
N LEU A 119 -2.43 12.00 -16.59
CA LEU A 119 -2.83 10.91 -17.48
C LEU A 119 -1.69 10.45 -18.39
N SER A 120 -0.76 11.37 -18.72
CA SER A 120 0.35 11.11 -19.64
C SER A 120 1.25 9.96 -19.17
N GLY A 121 1.51 9.01 -20.08
CA GLY A 121 2.40 7.88 -19.84
C GLY A 121 1.80 6.76 -18.98
N ALA A 122 0.56 6.89 -18.51
CA ALA A 122 -0.15 5.82 -17.83
C ALA A 122 -0.33 4.62 -18.77
N LYS A 123 -0.17 3.42 -18.23
CA LYS A 123 -0.35 2.16 -18.99
C LYS A 123 -1.32 1.27 -18.23
N PRO A 124 -2.16 0.49 -18.94
CA PRO A 124 -3.11 -0.42 -18.30
C PRO A 124 -2.45 -1.26 -17.19
N SER A 125 -3.14 -1.42 -16.06
CA SER A 125 -2.73 -2.31 -14.96
C SER A 125 -3.18 -3.76 -15.23
N TYR A 126 -2.85 -4.68 -14.32
CA TYR A 126 -3.31 -6.07 -14.46
C TYR A 126 -4.85 -6.13 -14.42
N GLY A 127 -5.50 -5.34 -13.56
CA GLY A 127 -6.97 -5.27 -13.48
C GLY A 127 -7.63 -4.84 -14.78
N HIS A 128 -7.06 -3.86 -15.50
CA HIS A 128 -7.57 -3.44 -16.82
C HIS A 128 -7.45 -4.56 -17.85
N MET A 129 -6.30 -5.25 -17.88
CA MET A 129 -6.08 -6.38 -18.78
C MET A 129 -7.03 -7.55 -18.47
N ALA A 130 -7.26 -7.83 -17.18
CA ALA A 130 -8.19 -8.85 -16.73
C ALA A 130 -9.62 -8.52 -17.14
N LEU A 131 -10.07 -7.26 -16.99
CA LEU A 131 -11.38 -6.83 -17.49
C LEU A 131 -11.50 -7.00 -19.00
N ALA A 132 -10.48 -6.65 -19.79
CA ALA A 132 -10.49 -6.87 -21.22
C ALA A 132 -10.62 -8.37 -21.59
N VAL A 133 -9.96 -9.28 -20.85
CA VAL A 133 -10.14 -10.73 -21.04
C VAL A 133 -11.56 -11.18 -20.65
N LEU A 134 -12.12 -10.67 -19.55
CA LEU A 134 -13.49 -10.95 -19.12
C LEU A 134 -14.52 -10.44 -20.14
N MET A 135 -14.26 -9.29 -20.77
CA MET A 135 -15.08 -8.75 -21.85
C MET A 135 -15.01 -9.62 -23.11
N ARG A 136 -13.81 -10.07 -23.50
CA ARG A 136 -13.63 -11.04 -24.60
C ARG A 136 -14.44 -12.30 -24.37
N ALA A 137 -14.42 -12.81 -23.14
CA ALA A 137 -15.11 -14.03 -22.74
C ALA A 137 -16.60 -13.84 -22.41
N GLN A 138 -17.14 -12.62 -22.62
CA GLN A 138 -18.54 -12.26 -22.37
C GLN A 138 -19.00 -12.42 -20.90
N TYR A 139 -18.05 -12.44 -19.95
CA TYR A 139 -18.35 -12.37 -18.52
C TYR A 139 -18.75 -10.97 -18.09
N THR A 140 -18.23 -9.95 -18.77
CA THR A 140 -18.57 -8.54 -18.58
C THR A 140 -18.93 -7.95 -19.94
N LYS A 141 -20.18 -7.53 -20.12
CA LYS A 141 -20.66 -6.98 -21.41
C LYS A 141 -20.43 -5.48 -21.53
N VAL A 142 -20.62 -4.76 -20.43
CA VAL A 142 -20.53 -3.30 -20.38
C VAL A 142 -19.77 -2.82 -19.15
N ILE A 143 -18.95 -1.81 -19.36
CA ILE A 143 -18.25 -1.06 -18.32
C ILE A 143 -18.70 0.39 -18.39
N TRP A 144 -19.20 0.90 -17.28
CA TRP A 144 -19.40 2.31 -17.05
C TRP A 144 -18.18 2.87 -16.32
N THR A 145 -17.78 4.10 -16.63
CA THR A 145 -16.63 4.71 -15.95
C THR A 145 -16.82 6.21 -15.78
N THR A 146 -16.37 6.71 -14.62
CA THR A 146 -16.21 8.15 -14.36
C THR A 146 -14.81 8.65 -14.74
N ASN A 147 -13.93 7.76 -15.19
CA ASN A 147 -12.54 8.09 -15.48
C ASN A 147 -12.37 8.66 -16.89
N PHE A 148 -11.47 9.63 -17.00
CA PHE A 148 -11.11 10.24 -18.29
C PHE A 148 -10.07 9.41 -19.06
N ASP A 149 -9.32 8.56 -18.38
CA ASP A 149 -8.25 7.76 -18.96
C ASP A 149 -8.72 6.77 -20.03
N ALA A 150 -7.81 6.35 -20.92
CA ALA A 150 -8.09 5.40 -21.99
C ALA A 150 -7.73 3.95 -21.61
N LEU A 151 -7.52 3.64 -20.33
CA LEU A 151 -6.84 2.40 -19.93
C LEU A 151 -7.64 1.13 -20.24
N ILE A 152 -8.98 1.18 -20.21
CA ILE A 152 -9.84 0.06 -20.59
C ILE A 152 -9.78 -0.17 -22.11
N ALA A 153 -9.88 0.90 -22.90
CA ALA A 153 -9.75 0.84 -24.35
C ALA A 153 -8.37 0.32 -24.76
N ASP A 154 -7.30 0.81 -24.15
CA ASP A 154 -5.92 0.35 -24.38
C ASP A 154 -5.73 -1.11 -23.99
N ALA A 155 -6.34 -1.55 -22.88
CA ALA A 155 -6.31 -2.96 -22.48
C ALA A 155 -7.04 -3.85 -23.48
N CYS A 156 -8.22 -3.43 -23.93
CA CYS A 156 -8.99 -4.14 -24.96
C CYS A 156 -8.20 -4.22 -26.27
N ALA A 157 -7.58 -3.12 -26.71
CA ALA A 157 -6.78 -3.11 -27.93
C ALA A 157 -5.62 -4.14 -27.87
N LYS A 158 -4.98 -4.28 -26.70
CA LYS A 158 -3.92 -5.27 -26.47
C LYS A 158 -4.43 -6.71 -26.40
N VAL A 159 -5.58 -6.94 -25.77
CA VAL A 159 -6.14 -8.29 -25.60
C VAL A 159 -6.83 -8.79 -26.87
N TYR A 160 -7.40 -7.89 -27.67
CA TYR A 160 -8.14 -8.20 -28.90
C TYR A 160 -7.25 -8.18 -30.14
N ASP A 161 -6.00 -7.74 -29.99
CA ASP A 161 -5.04 -7.51 -31.09
C ASP A 161 -5.65 -6.66 -32.22
N SER A 162 -6.58 -5.76 -31.87
CA SER A 162 -7.35 -4.93 -32.79
C SER A 162 -8.05 -3.79 -32.04
N THR A 163 -8.21 -2.66 -32.72
CA THR A 163 -8.80 -1.43 -32.15
C THR A 163 -10.32 -1.34 -32.35
N GLY A 164 -10.93 -2.24 -33.13
CA GLY A 164 -12.34 -2.15 -33.54
C GLY A 164 -13.34 -2.97 -32.71
N ASN A 165 -12.88 -3.79 -31.78
CA ASN A 165 -13.71 -4.78 -31.08
C ASN A 165 -14.34 -4.27 -29.76
N LEU A 166 -14.00 -3.06 -29.31
CA LEU A 166 -14.65 -2.40 -28.18
C LEU A 166 -15.45 -1.20 -28.70
N THR A 167 -16.73 -1.12 -28.33
CA THR A 167 -17.53 0.09 -28.59
C THR A 167 -17.33 1.07 -27.44
N SER A 168 -16.57 2.14 -27.64
CA SER A 168 -16.37 3.19 -26.63
C SER A 168 -17.29 4.38 -26.91
N VAL A 169 -18.06 4.79 -25.90
CA VAL A 169 -19.01 5.90 -25.97
C VAL A 169 -18.62 6.99 -24.99
N SER A 170 -18.45 8.21 -25.49
CA SER A 170 -18.21 9.44 -24.71
C SER A 170 -19.48 10.31 -24.64
N LEU A 171 -19.47 11.32 -23.75
CA LEU A 171 -20.58 12.30 -23.62
C LEU A 171 -21.00 12.92 -24.95
N ASP A 172 -20.06 13.11 -25.89
CA ASP A 172 -20.34 13.77 -27.18
C ASP A 172 -21.20 12.90 -28.12
N ALA A 173 -21.49 11.65 -27.75
CA ALA A 173 -22.27 10.68 -28.50
C ALA A 173 -23.31 9.96 -27.62
N THR A 174 -24.09 10.70 -26.82
CA THR A 174 -25.10 10.10 -25.91
C THR A 174 -26.14 9.23 -26.59
N ASP A 175 -26.56 9.56 -27.82
CA ASP A 175 -27.48 8.73 -28.61
C ASP A 175 -26.84 7.38 -28.99
N LEU A 176 -25.52 7.32 -29.14
CA LEU A 176 -24.78 6.09 -29.39
C LEU A 176 -24.83 5.15 -28.17
N ALA A 177 -24.84 5.67 -26.94
CA ALA A 177 -24.95 4.83 -25.74
C ALA A 177 -26.28 4.05 -25.72
N HIS A 178 -27.38 4.77 -25.99
CA HIS A 178 -28.71 4.16 -26.11
C HIS A 178 -28.77 3.13 -27.23
N GLN A 179 -28.23 3.45 -28.40
CA GLN A 179 -28.19 2.51 -29.53
C GLN A 179 -27.36 1.26 -29.23
N VAL A 180 -26.20 1.41 -28.59
CA VAL A 180 -25.32 0.29 -28.20
C VAL A 180 -26.01 -0.64 -27.21
N ILE A 181 -26.68 -0.08 -26.21
CA ILE A 181 -27.43 -0.85 -25.21
C ILE A 181 -28.66 -1.53 -25.84
N ALA A 182 -29.41 -0.81 -26.67
CA ALA A 182 -30.62 -1.32 -27.31
C ALA A 182 -30.32 -2.42 -28.35
N SER A 183 -29.22 -2.28 -29.09
CA SER A 183 -28.77 -3.27 -30.10
C SER A 183 -27.89 -4.38 -29.52
N GLU A 184 -27.64 -4.36 -28.20
CA GLU A 184 -26.77 -5.32 -27.50
C GLU A 184 -25.38 -5.47 -28.14
N ARG A 185 -24.81 -4.34 -28.58
CA ARG A 185 -23.51 -4.28 -29.23
C ARG A 185 -22.37 -4.35 -28.20
N TRP A 186 -22.08 -5.57 -27.74
CA TRP A 186 -21.04 -5.86 -26.75
C TRP A 186 -19.71 -6.29 -27.40
N PRO A 187 -18.56 -6.08 -26.73
CA PRO A 187 -18.39 -5.37 -25.45
C PRO A 187 -18.38 -3.85 -25.61
N ALA A 188 -18.82 -3.13 -24.57
CA ALA A 188 -18.91 -1.67 -24.57
C ALA A 188 -18.29 -1.01 -23.33
N GLU A 189 -17.71 0.16 -23.53
CA GLU A 189 -17.27 1.09 -22.48
C GLU A 189 -18.06 2.40 -22.63
N ILE A 190 -18.71 2.86 -21.57
CA ILE A 190 -19.51 4.08 -21.57
C ILE A 190 -18.99 5.03 -20.49
N LYS A 191 -18.59 6.25 -20.89
CA LYS A 191 -18.03 7.26 -19.99
C LYS A 191 -19.12 8.24 -19.53
N LEU A 192 -19.36 8.29 -18.22
CA LEU A 192 -20.37 9.15 -17.59
C LEU A 192 -19.94 10.63 -17.56
N HIS A 193 -18.66 10.86 -17.33
CA HIS A 193 -18.04 12.17 -17.51
C HIS A 193 -17.20 12.07 -18.78
N GLY A 194 -17.49 12.90 -19.77
CA GLY A 194 -16.78 12.95 -21.05
C GLY A 194 -15.33 13.33 -20.84
N ASP A 195 -14.51 13.24 -21.90
CA ASP A 195 -13.15 13.80 -21.89
C ASP A 195 -13.19 15.21 -21.27
N PHE A 196 -12.17 15.59 -20.49
CA PHE A 196 -12.07 16.83 -19.67
C PHE A 196 -12.24 18.15 -20.47
N ARG A 197 -12.55 18.03 -21.77
CA ARG A 197 -13.05 19.07 -22.66
C ARG A 197 -14.47 19.54 -22.33
N SER A 198 -15.22 18.86 -21.47
CA SER A 198 -16.59 19.29 -21.13
C SER A 198 -16.66 20.03 -19.79
N ARG A 199 -17.15 21.25 -19.91
CA ARG A 199 -17.20 22.33 -18.93
C ARG A 199 -17.92 21.90 -17.65
N ARG A 200 -17.59 22.59 -16.55
CA ARG A 200 -18.39 22.61 -15.32
C ARG A 200 -19.89 22.56 -15.63
N LEU A 201 -20.57 21.49 -15.20
CA LEU A 201 -22.01 21.26 -15.26
C LEU A 201 -22.86 22.32 -14.53
N LYS A 202 -22.24 23.34 -13.92
CA LYS A 202 -22.93 24.48 -13.31
C LYS A 202 -23.13 25.67 -14.27
N ASN A 203 -22.56 25.65 -15.49
CA ASN A 203 -22.72 26.73 -16.50
C ASN A 203 -22.70 26.22 -17.96
N THR A 204 -23.38 25.11 -18.25
CA THR A 204 -23.50 24.56 -19.62
C THR A 204 -24.84 24.89 -20.28
N SER A 205 -24.82 24.98 -21.62
CA SER A 205 -25.99 25.12 -22.50
C SER A 205 -27.00 23.99 -22.24
N ASP A 206 -28.29 24.24 -22.50
CA ASP A 206 -29.37 23.28 -22.24
C ASP A 206 -29.14 21.90 -22.88
N GLU A 207 -28.45 21.86 -24.03
CA GLU A 207 -28.05 20.64 -24.74
C GLU A 207 -27.21 19.68 -23.90
N LEU A 208 -26.21 20.17 -23.15
CA LEU A 208 -25.34 19.33 -22.34
C LEU A 208 -26.06 18.74 -21.13
N ARG A 209 -27.06 19.44 -20.58
CA ARG A 209 -27.91 18.91 -19.49
C ARG A 209 -28.85 17.84 -20.01
N ASP A 210 -29.42 18.01 -21.20
CA ASP A 210 -30.26 17.00 -21.83
C ASP A 210 -29.45 15.71 -22.12
N GLN A 211 -28.25 15.86 -22.68
CA GLN A 211 -27.31 14.75 -22.93
C GLN A 211 -26.96 13.97 -21.65
N ASP A 212 -26.57 14.68 -20.58
CA ASP A 212 -26.30 14.08 -19.27
C ASP A 212 -27.53 13.33 -18.73
N SER A 213 -28.72 13.92 -18.84
CA SER A 213 -29.97 13.27 -18.40
C SER A 213 -30.30 11.98 -19.18
N LYS A 214 -29.94 11.93 -20.48
CA LYS A 214 -30.14 10.76 -21.34
C LYS A 214 -29.19 9.63 -20.95
N LEU A 215 -27.92 9.93 -20.67
CA LEU A 215 -26.95 8.93 -20.22
C LEU A 215 -27.30 8.35 -18.85
N ARG A 216 -27.79 9.17 -17.92
CA ARG A 216 -28.29 8.70 -16.62
C ARG A 216 -29.45 7.74 -16.76
N ARG A 217 -30.41 8.07 -17.63
CA ARG A 217 -31.52 7.16 -17.97
C ARG A 217 -31.00 5.84 -18.54
N ALA A 218 -30.04 5.88 -19.46
CA ALA A 218 -29.41 4.66 -19.98
C ALA A 218 -28.73 3.81 -18.88
N LEU A 219 -28.07 4.46 -17.91
CA LEU A 219 -27.47 3.77 -16.76
C LEU A 219 -28.55 3.10 -15.88
N ILE A 220 -29.63 3.82 -15.57
CA ILE A 220 -30.77 3.30 -14.80
C ILE A 220 -31.39 2.09 -15.50
N ASP A 221 -31.67 2.21 -16.80
CA ASP A 221 -32.24 1.13 -17.61
C ASP A 221 -31.32 -0.09 -17.62
N GLN A 222 -30.00 0.11 -17.70
CA GLN A 222 -29.04 -0.98 -17.64
C GLN A 222 -28.98 -1.64 -16.25
N CYS A 223 -29.10 -0.86 -15.16
CA CYS A 223 -29.20 -1.38 -13.79
C CYS A 223 -30.44 -2.28 -13.60
N ASN A 224 -31.50 -2.06 -14.37
CA ASN A 224 -32.71 -2.90 -14.36
C ASN A 224 -32.56 -4.20 -15.16
N ARG A 225 -31.50 -4.33 -15.97
CA ARG A 225 -31.21 -5.50 -16.82
C ARG A 225 -30.00 -6.30 -16.35
N SER A 226 -29.12 -5.70 -15.54
CA SER A 226 -27.85 -6.27 -15.09
C SER A 226 -27.58 -5.97 -13.62
N GLY A 227 -26.86 -6.84 -12.94
CA GLY A 227 -26.26 -6.50 -11.65
C GLY A 227 -25.05 -5.59 -11.85
N LEU A 228 -24.64 -4.89 -10.80
CA LEU A 228 -23.59 -3.88 -10.85
C LEU A 228 -22.48 -4.18 -9.85
N ILE A 229 -21.25 -4.05 -10.31
CA ILE A 229 -20.03 -4.07 -9.49
C ILE A 229 -19.41 -2.68 -9.53
N VAL A 230 -19.27 -2.05 -8.38
CA VAL A 230 -18.65 -0.72 -8.26
C VAL A 230 -17.22 -0.88 -7.74
N ALA A 231 -16.22 -0.39 -8.46
CA ALA A 231 -14.81 -0.50 -8.08
C ALA A 231 -14.05 0.81 -8.25
N GLY A 232 -13.30 1.21 -7.22
CA GLY A 232 -12.47 2.41 -7.29
C GLY A 232 -13.24 3.74 -7.34
N TYR A 233 -14.56 3.69 -7.16
CA TYR A 233 -15.43 4.86 -7.10
C TYR A 233 -15.80 5.14 -5.64
N SER A 234 -15.69 6.41 -5.23
CA SER A 234 -15.86 6.82 -3.82
C SER A 234 -17.32 7.10 -3.44
N GLY A 235 -18.22 7.31 -4.41
CA GLY A 235 -19.60 7.72 -4.13
C GLY A 235 -19.77 9.23 -3.90
N ARG A 236 -18.82 10.06 -4.33
CA ARG A 236 -18.88 11.53 -4.14
C ARG A 236 -19.72 12.27 -5.17
N ASP A 237 -19.91 11.69 -6.36
CA ASP A 237 -20.73 12.34 -7.39
C ASP A 237 -22.21 12.07 -7.08
N GLU A 238 -22.88 13.10 -6.55
CA GLU A 238 -24.29 13.05 -6.15
C GLU A 238 -25.18 12.59 -7.30
N SER A 239 -24.87 13.04 -8.51
CA SER A 239 -25.70 12.78 -9.67
C SER A 239 -25.64 11.29 -10.07
N VAL A 240 -24.47 10.66 -10.00
CA VAL A 240 -24.30 9.21 -10.23
C VAL A 240 -24.96 8.43 -9.09
N MET A 241 -24.76 8.85 -7.83
CA MET A 241 -25.39 8.21 -6.68
C MET A 241 -26.92 8.27 -6.73
N ASN A 242 -27.49 9.40 -7.16
CA ASN A 242 -28.94 9.55 -7.37
C ASN A 242 -29.43 8.60 -8.46
N SER A 243 -28.71 8.48 -9.58
CA SER A 243 -29.06 7.53 -10.64
C SER A 243 -29.09 6.07 -10.14
N LEU A 244 -28.12 5.68 -9.30
CA LEU A 244 -28.10 4.35 -8.69
C LEU A 244 -29.23 4.16 -7.67
N ALA A 245 -29.59 5.20 -6.92
CA ALA A 245 -30.70 5.19 -5.97
C ALA A 245 -32.06 5.14 -6.66
N ASP A 246 -32.23 5.84 -7.79
CA ASP A 246 -33.43 5.82 -8.62
C ASP A 246 -33.64 4.45 -9.26
N ALA A 247 -32.55 3.78 -9.68
CA ALA A 247 -32.61 2.41 -10.18
C ALA A 247 -33.18 1.42 -9.15
N LEU A 248 -33.00 1.67 -7.85
CA LEU A 248 -33.58 0.83 -6.78
C LEU A 248 -35.09 0.98 -6.63
N ASP A 249 -35.71 2.01 -7.21
CA ASP A 249 -37.17 2.20 -7.17
C ASP A 249 -37.89 1.39 -8.25
N ALA A 250 -37.14 0.78 -9.19
CA ALA A 250 -37.68 -0.11 -10.19
C ALA A 250 -37.97 -1.52 -9.63
N ALA A 251 -39.02 -2.17 -10.15
CA ALA A 251 -39.44 -3.50 -9.70
C ALA A 251 -38.40 -4.62 -9.91
N ASN A 252 -37.45 -4.43 -10.83
CA ASN A 252 -36.40 -5.40 -11.16
C ASN A 252 -35.00 -4.78 -11.04
N ALA A 253 -34.77 -4.00 -9.99
CA ALA A 253 -33.49 -3.36 -9.74
C ALA A 253 -32.37 -4.41 -9.57
N PHE A 254 -31.26 -4.25 -10.28
CA PHE A 254 -30.03 -5.05 -10.17
C PHE A 254 -30.29 -6.57 -10.09
N PRO A 255 -30.84 -7.22 -11.14
CA PRO A 255 -31.26 -8.63 -11.08
C PRO A 255 -30.12 -9.63 -10.80
N ASN A 256 -28.85 -9.24 -11.01
CA ASN A 256 -27.67 -10.02 -10.65
C ASN A 256 -26.91 -9.45 -9.44
N GLY A 257 -27.52 -8.54 -8.70
CA GLY A 257 -27.04 -7.96 -7.46
C GLY A 257 -26.21 -6.69 -7.58
N LEU A 258 -25.98 -6.03 -6.45
CA LEU A 258 -25.20 -4.80 -6.30
C LEU A 258 -24.01 -5.04 -5.36
N PHE A 259 -22.79 -4.98 -5.90
CA PHE A 259 -21.56 -5.24 -5.15
C PHE A 259 -20.69 -3.99 -5.12
N TRP A 260 -20.35 -3.51 -3.93
CA TRP A 260 -19.48 -2.36 -3.77
C TRP A 260 -18.11 -2.79 -3.26
N LEU A 261 -17.11 -2.74 -4.11
CA LEU A 261 -15.73 -3.07 -3.75
C LEU A 261 -15.10 -1.88 -3.05
N TYR A 262 -14.66 -2.08 -1.80
CA TYR A 262 -14.03 -1.03 -1.00
C TYR A 262 -12.68 -1.47 -0.45
N ARG A 263 -11.78 -0.51 -0.29
CA ARG A 263 -10.42 -0.71 0.22
C ARG A 263 -10.24 0.08 1.51
N GLY A 264 -9.57 -0.53 2.48
CA GLY A 264 -9.18 0.11 3.75
C GLY A 264 -10.04 -0.29 4.94
N ASP A 265 -9.74 0.32 6.09
CA ASP A 265 -10.41 0.06 7.36
C ASP A 265 -11.50 1.09 7.70
N SER A 266 -11.56 2.20 6.97
CA SER A 266 -12.61 3.21 7.14
C SER A 266 -13.92 2.75 6.48
N PRO A 267 -15.07 3.10 7.07
CA PRO A 267 -16.36 2.87 6.42
C PRO A 267 -16.45 3.65 5.10
N PRO A 268 -17.27 3.17 4.13
CA PRO A 268 -17.55 3.94 2.93
C PRO A 268 -18.33 5.23 3.27
N LEU A 269 -18.46 6.14 2.30
CA LEU A 269 -19.23 7.38 2.51
C LEU A 269 -20.70 7.07 2.84
N SER A 270 -21.34 7.93 3.63
CA SER A 270 -22.73 7.75 4.09
C SER A 270 -23.73 7.56 2.95
N ALA A 271 -23.50 8.20 1.79
CA ALA A 271 -24.32 8.00 0.59
C ALA A 271 -24.27 6.55 0.09
N VAL A 272 -23.10 5.91 0.14
CA VAL A 272 -22.92 4.50 -0.23
C VAL A 272 -23.58 3.58 0.79
N GLU A 273 -23.45 3.88 2.09
CA GLU A 273 -24.12 3.12 3.15
C GLU A 273 -25.64 3.16 2.99
N THR A 274 -26.18 4.34 2.70
CA THR A 274 -27.61 4.55 2.45
C THR A 274 -28.08 3.79 1.21
N LEU A 275 -27.32 3.83 0.12
CA LEU A 275 -27.62 3.08 -1.10
C LEU A 275 -27.66 1.57 -0.85
N LEU A 276 -26.65 1.01 -0.17
CA LEU A 276 -26.57 -0.41 0.12
C LEU A 276 -27.65 -0.86 1.12
N ALA A 277 -28.01 -0.01 2.08
CA ALA A 277 -29.11 -0.26 3.00
C ALA A 277 -30.47 -0.28 2.25
N LYS A 278 -30.71 0.69 1.36
CA LYS A 278 -31.88 0.71 0.48
C LYS A 278 -31.94 -0.56 -0.37
N ALA A 279 -30.84 -0.94 -1.02
CA ALA A 279 -30.73 -2.15 -1.83
C ALA A 279 -31.12 -3.42 -1.04
N LYS A 280 -30.60 -3.57 0.17
CA LYS A 280 -30.97 -4.67 1.08
C LYS A 280 -32.46 -4.65 1.42
N SER A 281 -33.04 -3.47 1.68
CA SER A 281 -34.46 -3.33 2.05
C SER A 281 -35.42 -3.71 0.93
N VAL A 282 -35.04 -3.48 -0.34
CA VAL A 282 -35.83 -3.86 -1.51
C VAL A 282 -35.48 -5.28 -2.03
N GLY A 283 -34.65 -6.03 -1.31
CA GLY A 283 -34.34 -7.42 -1.60
C GLY A 283 -33.28 -7.65 -2.69
N VAL A 284 -32.50 -6.62 -3.06
CA VAL A 284 -31.38 -6.77 -3.99
C VAL A 284 -30.26 -7.56 -3.31
N ASP A 285 -29.83 -8.66 -3.93
CA ASP A 285 -28.68 -9.42 -3.47
C ASP A 285 -27.38 -8.62 -3.65
N GLY A 286 -26.43 -8.77 -2.73
CA GLY A 286 -25.18 -8.02 -2.75
C GLY A 286 -24.90 -7.27 -1.46
N GLY A 287 -23.90 -6.39 -1.51
CA GLY A 287 -23.37 -5.72 -0.34
C GLY A 287 -21.95 -5.21 -0.53
N LEU A 288 -21.33 -4.88 0.60
CA LEU A 288 -19.99 -4.33 0.66
C LEU A 288 -18.95 -5.46 0.61
N VAL A 289 -18.02 -5.39 -0.37
CA VAL A 289 -16.95 -6.37 -0.58
C VAL A 289 -15.61 -5.74 -0.25
N ARG A 290 -14.94 -6.24 0.79
CA ARG A 290 -13.61 -5.74 1.18
C ARG A 290 -12.53 -6.30 0.25
N ILE A 291 -11.70 -5.42 -0.30
CA ILE A 291 -10.58 -5.78 -1.18
C ILE A 291 -9.26 -5.16 -0.75
N GLU A 292 -8.17 -5.87 -1.02
CA GLU A 292 -6.81 -5.36 -0.83
C GLU A 292 -6.41 -4.42 -1.98
N SER A 293 -6.68 -4.85 -3.22
CA SER A 293 -6.48 -4.05 -4.43
C SER A 293 -7.38 -4.50 -5.58
N PHE A 294 -7.59 -3.59 -6.53
CA PHE A 294 -8.34 -3.88 -7.76
C PHE A 294 -7.67 -4.99 -8.58
N ASP A 295 -6.35 -4.89 -8.80
CA ASP A 295 -5.59 -5.88 -9.57
C ASP A 295 -5.64 -7.30 -8.96
N GLU A 296 -5.54 -7.43 -7.63
CA GLU A 296 -5.63 -8.74 -6.96
C GLU A 296 -7.04 -9.32 -7.01
N THR A 297 -8.07 -8.49 -6.83
CA THR A 297 -9.47 -8.92 -6.94
C THR A 297 -9.75 -9.52 -8.32
N LEU A 298 -9.30 -8.84 -9.38
CA LEU A 298 -9.49 -9.31 -10.75
C LEU A 298 -8.68 -10.59 -11.04
N ARG A 299 -7.52 -10.76 -10.41
CA ARG A 299 -6.75 -12.02 -10.47
C ARG A 299 -7.52 -13.18 -9.82
N ASP A 300 -8.10 -12.96 -8.65
CA ASP A 300 -8.87 -14.00 -7.96
C ASP A 300 -10.14 -14.39 -8.73
N ILE A 301 -10.84 -13.41 -9.31
CA ILE A 301 -12.00 -13.64 -10.18
C ILE A 301 -11.60 -14.47 -11.40
N THR A 302 -10.60 -14.03 -12.15
CA THR A 302 -10.19 -14.72 -13.40
C THR A 302 -9.71 -16.15 -13.15
N ARG A 303 -9.05 -16.43 -12.01
CA ARG A 303 -8.61 -17.78 -11.65
C ARG A 303 -9.76 -18.75 -11.40
N LEU A 304 -10.93 -18.29 -10.96
CA LEU A 304 -12.08 -19.15 -10.65
C LEU A 304 -12.97 -19.45 -11.87
N ILE A 305 -12.67 -18.85 -13.03
CA ILE A 305 -13.48 -19.00 -14.22
C ILE A 305 -12.83 -20.02 -15.14
N ASP A 306 -13.49 -21.16 -15.32
CA ASP A 306 -13.03 -22.18 -16.26
C ASP A 306 -13.24 -21.73 -17.73
N GLY A 307 -12.24 -22.02 -18.58
CA GLY A 307 -12.34 -21.83 -20.02
C GLY A 307 -12.12 -20.41 -20.54
N ILE A 308 -11.62 -19.47 -19.71
CA ILE A 308 -11.15 -18.18 -20.21
C ILE A 308 -9.72 -18.30 -20.73
N ASP A 309 -9.43 -17.66 -21.87
CA ASP A 309 -8.07 -17.55 -22.37
C ASP A 309 -7.27 -16.52 -21.55
N THR A 310 -6.45 -17.00 -20.63
CA THR A 310 -5.56 -16.22 -19.77
C THR A 310 -4.22 -15.88 -20.42
N ALA A 311 -3.93 -16.35 -21.64
CA ALA A 311 -2.65 -16.11 -22.30
C ALA A 311 -2.29 -14.62 -22.40
N PRO A 312 -3.21 -13.67 -22.67
CA PRO A 312 -2.89 -12.24 -22.63
C PRO A 312 -2.51 -11.74 -21.24
N LEU A 313 -3.07 -12.32 -20.17
CA LEU A 313 -2.74 -11.95 -18.79
C LEU A 313 -1.36 -12.49 -18.40
N GLU A 314 -1.04 -13.71 -18.82
CA GLU A 314 0.27 -14.33 -18.61
C GLU A 314 1.36 -13.60 -19.39
N ALA A 315 1.10 -13.29 -20.67
CA ALA A 315 1.98 -12.48 -21.51
C ALA A 315 2.18 -11.07 -20.92
N PHE A 316 1.10 -10.42 -20.48
CA PHE A 316 1.19 -9.11 -19.82
C PHE A 316 1.96 -9.17 -18.49
N ALA A 317 1.78 -10.23 -17.71
CA ALA A 317 2.56 -10.47 -16.48
C ALA A 317 4.03 -10.78 -16.77
N ALA A 318 4.35 -11.35 -17.93
CA ALA A 318 5.72 -11.60 -18.39
C ALA A 318 6.39 -10.34 -18.99
N ASP A 319 5.62 -9.49 -19.69
CA ASP A 319 6.10 -8.28 -20.38
C ASP A 319 6.26 -7.08 -19.42
N ARG A 320 5.45 -7.03 -18.36
CA ARG A 320 5.84 -6.32 -17.14
C ARG A 320 7.02 -7.08 -16.56
N ARG A 321 8.23 -6.66 -16.91
CA ARG A 321 9.40 -6.77 -16.04
C ARG A 321 9.04 -6.10 -14.72
N ILE A 322 8.36 -6.83 -13.85
CA ILE A 322 8.71 -6.83 -12.44
C ILE A 322 10.24 -6.92 -12.49
N TRP A 323 10.93 -5.95 -11.90
CA TRP A 323 12.24 -6.24 -11.34
C TRP A 323 12.00 -7.34 -10.31
N SER A 324 11.90 -8.55 -10.84
CA SER A 324 11.57 -9.74 -10.12
C SER A 324 12.84 -10.06 -9.34
N PRO A 325 12.69 -10.62 -8.13
CA PRO A 325 13.76 -11.42 -7.55
C PRO A 325 14.30 -12.34 -8.65
N ALA A 326 15.62 -12.55 -8.66
CA ALA A 326 16.31 -13.38 -9.65
C ALA A 326 15.49 -14.60 -10.08
N SER A 327 15.53 -14.91 -11.37
CA SER A 327 14.87 -16.07 -11.97
C SER A 327 14.97 -17.30 -11.08
N THR A 328 13.86 -18.03 -10.92
CA THR A 328 13.85 -19.36 -10.30
C THR A 328 14.98 -20.16 -10.92
N PRO A 329 15.98 -20.61 -10.14
CA PRO A 329 17.08 -21.38 -10.69
C PRO A 329 16.53 -22.58 -11.44
N SER A 330 17.07 -22.86 -12.63
CA SER A 330 16.90 -24.16 -13.24
C SER A 330 17.31 -25.23 -12.22
N LEU A 331 16.59 -26.35 -12.21
CA LEU A 331 16.79 -27.47 -11.29
C LEU A 331 18.26 -27.95 -11.31
N SER A 332 19.08 -27.38 -10.44
CA SER A 332 20.43 -27.88 -10.22
C SER A 332 20.35 -29.15 -9.37
N LYS A 333 21.22 -30.12 -9.66
CA LYS A 333 21.27 -31.42 -8.96
C LYS A 333 21.74 -31.33 -7.50
N GLY A 334 22.14 -30.15 -7.01
CA GLY A 334 22.63 -29.95 -5.64
C GLY A 334 21.57 -29.43 -4.67
N PHE A 335 21.54 -29.98 -3.46
CA PHE A 335 20.90 -29.34 -2.31
C PHE A 335 21.82 -28.22 -1.78
N PRO A 336 21.30 -27.05 -1.39
CA PRO A 336 19.90 -26.58 -1.42
C PRO A 336 19.50 -25.95 -2.77
N VAL A 337 18.19 -25.90 -3.09
CA VAL A 337 17.69 -25.34 -4.37
C VAL A 337 17.79 -23.82 -4.39
N ILE A 338 17.40 -23.16 -3.29
CA ILE A 338 17.54 -21.71 -3.07
C ILE A 338 17.96 -21.50 -1.61
N ARG A 339 18.97 -20.66 -1.39
CA ARG A 339 19.31 -20.15 -0.06
C ARG A 339 18.45 -18.92 0.22
N LEU A 340 17.80 -18.92 1.39
CA LEU A 340 17.07 -17.78 1.90
C LEU A 340 17.96 -16.98 2.85
N ASN A 341 17.57 -15.75 3.13
CA ASN A 341 18.31 -14.84 4.01
C ASN A 341 17.75 -14.78 5.44
N GLY A 342 16.83 -15.69 5.78
CA GLY A 342 16.20 -15.78 7.10
C GLY A 342 16.99 -16.68 8.06
N LEU A 343 17.22 -16.20 9.27
CA LEU A 343 17.73 -16.95 10.42
C LEU A 343 16.58 -17.26 11.37
N ARG A 344 16.58 -18.49 11.89
CA ARG A 344 15.57 -18.93 12.85
C ARG A 344 16.01 -18.55 14.25
N PHE A 345 15.09 -17.98 15.03
CA PHE A 345 15.29 -17.87 16.46
C PHE A 345 15.10 -19.23 17.13
N GLU A 346 16.07 -19.63 17.93
CA GLU A 346 15.92 -20.73 18.91
C GLU A 346 15.28 -20.20 20.19
N GLN A 347 15.59 -18.96 20.55
CA GLN A 347 15.02 -18.28 21.70
C GLN A 347 14.84 -16.79 21.40
N ILE A 348 13.71 -16.26 21.86
CA ILE A 348 13.42 -14.83 21.95
C ILE A 348 13.05 -14.49 23.40
N PRO A 349 13.13 -13.20 23.80
CA PRO A 349 12.64 -12.78 25.11
C PRO A 349 11.16 -13.13 25.28
N SER A 350 10.81 -13.78 26.39
CA SER A 350 9.44 -14.16 26.74
C SER A 350 8.77 -13.22 27.72
N VAL A 351 9.55 -12.36 28.39
CA VAL A 351 9.07 -11.40 29.38
C VAL A 351 9.84 -10.08 29.27
N CYS A 352 9.19 -8.97 29.63
CA CYS A 352 9.79 -7.65 29.82
C CYS A 352 9.13 -6.95 31.02
N ARG A 353 9.64 -5.78 31.42
CA ARG A 353 8.95 -4.92 32.40
C ARG A 353 7.82 -4.16 31.72
N ARG A 354 6.71 -3.98 32.43
CA ARG A 354 5.62 -3.07 32.07
C ARG A 354 5.53 -1.98 33.12
N VAL A 355 5.72 -0.75 32.66
CA VAL A 355 5.57 0.45 33.47
C VAL A 355 4.27 1.15 33.06
N ASN A 356 3.33 1.22 33.99
CA ASN A 356 2.11 2.00 33.80
C ASN A 356 2.36 3.41 34.37
N CYS A 357 2.57 4.38 33.51
CA CYS A 357 2.79 5.78 33.89
C CYS A 357 2.17 6.74 32.88
N GLY A 358 2.06 8.01 33.27
CA GLY A 358 1.45 9.09 32.49
C GLY A 358 2.29 9.62 31.33
N ILE A 359 3.39 8.96 30.96
CA ILE A 359 4.21 9.37 29.81
C ILE A 359 3.43 9.20 28.50
N GLY A 360 3.69 10.12 27.55
CA GLY A 360 3.04 10.17 26.25
C GLY A 360 3.42 9.05 25.28
N GLY A 361 3.58 9.41 24.01
CA GLY A 361 3.84 8.48 22.92
C GLY A 361 5.29 8.00 22.82
N PHE A 362 5.61 7.43 21.66
CA PHE A 362 6.96 6.90 21.36
C PHE A 362 8.05 7.98 21.43
N SER A 363 7.75 9.21 20.97
CA SER A 363 8.67 10.35 21.00
C SER A 363 9.08 10.72 22.43
N GLU A 364 8.11 10.77 23.34
CA GLU A 364 8.30 11.14 24.74
C GLU A 364 9.08 10.06 25.48
N VAL A 365 8.77 8.78 25.24
CA VAL A 365 9.55 7.66 25.79
C VAL A 365 11.01 7.72 25.31
N THR A 366 11.22 7.94 24.01
CA THR A 366 12.57 8.03 23.44
C THR A 366 13.34 9.21 24.01
N LYS A 367 12.68 10.37 24.16
CA LYS A 367 13.26 11.58 24.73
C LYS A 367 13.63 11.39 26.20
N ALA A 368 12.74 10.82 27.02
CA ALA A 368 13.01 10.56 28.43
C ALA A 368 14.22 9.63 28.63
N ILE A 369 14.35 8.60 27.80
CA ILE A 369 15.52 7.70 27.83
C ILE A 369 16.79 8.48 27.47
N ALA A 370 16.77 9.25 26.38
CA ALA A 370 17.92 10.01 25.93
C ALA A 370 18.38 11.06 26.96
N GLU A 371 17.45 11.77 27.60
CA GLU A 371 17.73 12.76 28.64
C GLU A 371 18.27 12.14 29.94
N SER A 372 17.88 10.91 30.25
CA SER A 372 18.37 10.20 31.44
C SER A 372 19.83 9.74 31.33
N GLY A 373 20.31 9.49 30.10
CA GLY A 373 21.62 8.87 29.86
C GLY A 373 21.74 7.40 30.30
N LEU A 374 20.64 6.77 30.74
CA LEU A 374 20.62 5.38 31.21
C LEU A 374 20.40 4.39 30.06
N GLU A 375 21.02 3.21 30.16
CA GLU A 375 20.93 2.18 29.13
C GLU A 375 19.67 1.32 29.30
N ILE A 376 18.54 1.83 28.79
CA ILE A 376 17.29 1.06 28.69
C ILE A 376 16.75 1.01 27.26
N VAL A 377 16.01 -0.06 26.96
CA VAL A 377 15.27 -0.24 25.69
C VAL A 377 13.80 -0.31 26.01
N ALA A 378 13.00 0.63 25.50
CA ALA A 378 11.58 0.66 25.79
C ALA A 378 10.72 1.04 24.59
N ALA A 379 9.47 0.60 24.62
CA ALA A 379 8.46 0.88 23.62
C ALA A 379 7.11 1.18 24.27
N ARG A 380 6.41 2.21 23.79
CA ARG A 380 5.06 2.52 24.23
C ARG A 380 4.05 1.56 23.58
N THR A 381 3.20 0.96 24.40
CA THR A 381 2.11 0.08 23.96
C THR A 381 0.78 0.47 24.63
N ARG A 382 -0.31 -0.20 24.26
CA ARG A 382 -1.61 -0.05 24.96
C ARG A 382 -1.55 -0.51 26.43
N ALA A 383 -0.70 -1.47 26.76
CA ALA A 383 -0.57 -2.01 28.11
C ALA A 383 0.28 -1.10 29.04
N GLY A 384 0.98 -0.12 28.48
CA GLY A 384 1.95 0.73 29.16
C GLY A 384 3.27 0.80 28.39
N VAL A 385 4.32 1.26 29.05
CA VAL A 385 5.69 1.22 28.51
C VAL A 385 6.29 -0.15 28.79
N LEU A 386 6.62 -0.88 27.73
CA LEU A 386 7.34 -2.14 27.84
C LEU A 386 8.84 -1.87 27.78
N ALA A 387 9.63 -2.44 28.68
CA ALA A 387 11.05 -2.12 28.81
C ALA A 387 11.94 -3.33 29.14
N PHE A 388 13.16 -3.30 28.61
CA PHE A 388 14.33 -4.05 29.04
C PHE A 388 15.32 -3.07 29.69
N GLY A 389 15.89 -3.43 30.82
CA GLY A 389 16.70 -2.55 31.65
C GLY A 389 16.81 -3.03 33.08
N ALA A 390 17.78 -2.48 33.82
CA ALA A 390 17.84 -2.67 35.27
C ALA A 390 16.61 -2.04 35.91
N ASP A 391 16.02 -2.66 36.92
CA ASP A 391 14.75 -2.19 37.48
C ASP A 391 14.86 -0.78 38.06
N ALA A 392 16.02 -0.47 38.66
CA ALA A 392 16.34 0.86 39.16
C ALA A 392 16.38 1.91 38.04
N ASP A 393 16.98 1.57 36.90
CA ASP A 393 17.11 2.49 35.76
C ASP A 393 15.76 2.74 35.10
N VAL A 394 15.00 1.67 34.83
CA VAL A 394 13.65 1.79 34.25
C VAL A 394 12.76 2.63 35.18
N THR A 395 12.84 2.41 36.49
CA THR A 395 12.08 3.20 37.47
C THR A 395 12.52 4.66 37.47
N SER A 396 13.82 4.93 37.46
CA SER A 396 14.38 6.29 37.45
C SER A 396 13.92 7.08 36.22
N VAL A 397 13.97 6.48 35.03
CA VAL A 397 13.55 7.13 33.77
C VAL A 397 12.07 7.50 33.80
N PHE A 398 11.21 6.65 34.36
CA PHE A 398 9.76 6.83 34.28
C PHE A 398 9.11 7.43 35.54
N ALA A 399 9.85 7.55 36.66
CA ALA A 399 9.37 8.15 37.90
C ALA A 399 8.79 9.58 37.74
N PRO A 400 9.40 10.49 36.95
CA PRO A 400 8.85 11.84 36.72
C PRO A 400 7.45 11.85 36.10
N PHE A 401 7.02 10.74 35.48
CA PHE A 401 5.73 10.62 34.81
C PHE A 401 4.66 9.91 35.66
N GLY A 402 4.93 9.70 36.96
CA GLY A 402 3.98 9.10 37.90
C GLY A 402 3.71 7.62 37.61
N ILE A 403 4.62 6.76 38.06
CA ILE A 403 4.45 5.30 37.96
C ILE A 403 3.30 4.86 38.87
N LYS A 404 2.28 4.23 38.28
CA LYS A 404 1.13 3.63 38.97
C LYS A 404 1.36 2.14 39.23
N GLU A 405 1.97 1.44 38.27
CA GLU A 405 2.25 0.00 38.35
C GLU A 405 3.59 -0.29 37.68
N PHE A 406 4.32 -1.28 38.23
CA PHE A 406 5.60 -1.76 37.71
C PHE A 406 5.64 -3.29 37.82
N ASP A 407 5.30 -3.97 36.74
CA ASP A 407 5.08 -5.42 36.76
C ASP A 407 5.85 -6.14 35.64
N LEU A 408 5.77 -7.46 35.63
CA LEU A 408 6.18 -8.29 34.50
C LEU A 408 5.09 -8.32 33.42
N HIS A 409 5.53 -8.33 32.16
CA HIS A 409 4.66 -8.54 31.00
C HIS A 409 5.18 -9.69 30.16
N SER A 410 4.30 -10.63 29.84
CA SER A 410 4.62 -11.74 28.95
C SER A 410 4.51 -11.32 27.49
N ILE A 411 5.54 -11.63 26.71
CA ILE A 411 5.60 -11.38 25.27
C ILE A 411 4.93 -12.56 24.56
N GLU A 412 3.69 -12.36 24.14
CA GLU A 412 2.93 -13.39 23.42
C GLU A 412 3.37 -13.49 21.95
N THR A 413 3.81 -14.67 21.51
CA THR A 413 4.27 -14.93 20.14
C THR A 413 3.24 -14.54 19.06
N LYS A 414 1.95 -14.76 19.32
CA LYS A 414 0.82 -14.35 18.45
C LYS A 414 0.81 -12.86 18.13
N LYS A 415 1.25 -12.00 19.04
CA LYS A 415 1.34 -10.55 18.80
C LYS A 415 2.54 -10.14 17.94
N LEU A 416 3.52 -11.04 17.77
CA LEU A 416 4.70 -10.80 16.93
C LEU A 416 4.43 -11.06 15.44
N ARG A 417 3.24 -11.61 15.10
CA ARG A 417 2.79 -11.78 13.71
C ARG A 417 2.62 -10.44 12.97
N TYR A 418 2.25 -9.39 13.69
CA TYR A 418 2.01 -8.05 13.15
C TYR A 418 3.07 -7.06 13.65
N ASP A 419 3.08 -5.83 13.10
CA ASP A 419 3.98 -4.76 13.55
C ASP A 419 3.54 -4.16 14.90
N SER A 420 3.60 -4.97 15.95
CA SER A 420 3.23 -4.62 17.31
C SER A 420 4.34 -3.86 18.03
N GLY A 421 3.98 -3.19 19.13
CA GLY A 421 4.97 -2.54 20.00
C GLY A 421 5.95 -3.54 20.62
N GLU A 422 5.51 -4.76 20.90
CA GLU A 422 6.34 -5.88 21.32
C GLU A 422 7.37 -6.25 20.24
N ARG A 423 6.95 -6.38 18.96
CA ARG A 423 7.88 -6.66 17.86
C ARG A 423 8.86 -5.52 17.64
N GLY A 424 8.41 -4.28 17.75
CA GLY A 424 9.26 -3.09 17.69
C GLY A 424 10.29 -3.04 18.81
N LEU A 425 9.90 -3.39 20.05
CA LEU A 425 10.79 -3.50 21.21
C LEU A 425 11.87 -4.55 20.98
N LEU A 426 11.49 -5.75 20.52
CA LEU A 426 12.43 -6.83 20.21
C LEU A 426 13.42 -6.42 19.11
N ARG A 427 12.93 -5.73 18.07
CA ARG A 427 13.79 -5.22 17.00
C ARG A 427 14.80 -4.21 17.54
N ASP A 428 14.37 -3.21 18.31
CA ASP A 428 15.30 -2.20 18.87
C ASP A 428 16.32 -2.85 19.80
N ALA A 429 15.89 -3.79 20.64
CA ALA A 429 16.78 -4.53 21.54
C ALA A 429 17.87 -5.31 20.78
N LEU A 430 17.49 -6.02 19.72
CA LEU A 430 18.43 -6.78 18.88
C LEU A 430 19.35 -5.87 18.06
N SER A 431 18.82 -4.80 17.47
CA SER A 431 19.62 -3.87 16.67
C SER A 431 20.70 -3.16 17.50
N ARG A 432 20.35 -2.74 18.72
CA ARG A 432 21.30 -2.12 19.66
C ARG A 432 22.35 -3.12 20.14
N SER A 433 21.95 -4.36 20.42
CA SER A 433 22.89 -5.39 20.87
C SER A 433 23.95 -5.68 19.81
N LEU A 434 23.53 -5.83 18.55
CA LEU A 434 24.43 -6.05 17.42
C LEU A 434 25.33 -4.84 17.16
N SER A 435 24.78 -3.62 17.26
CA SER A 435 25.55 -2.39 17.13
C SER A 435 26.67 -2.29 18.17
N ARG A 436 26.36 -2.62 19.43
CA ARG A 436 27.31 -2.58 20.55
C ARG A 436 28.35 -3.69 20.49
N GLN A 437 27.93 -4.93 20.25
CA GLN A 437 28.83 -6.10 20.25
C GLN A 437 29.85 -6.06 19.11
N HIS A 438 29.45 -5.57 17.93
CA HIS A 438 30.28 -5.62 16.72
C HIS A 438 30.91 -4.29 16.35
N ASP A 439 30.73 -3.26 17.18
CA ASP A 439 31.08 -1.86 16.91
C ASP A 439 30.60 -1.37 15.53
N MET A 440 29.28 -1.28 15.41
CA MET A 440 28.60 -0.88 14.17
C MET A 440 27.82 0.42 14.38
N LEU A 441 27.75 1.24 13.34
CA LEU A 441 26.77 2.30 13.19
C LEU A 441 25.37 1.68 13.09
N LEU A 442 24.38 2.30 13.74
CA LEU A 442 22.98 1.88 13.71
C LEU A 442 22.10 3.00 13.14
N PHE A 443 21.41 2.71 12.05
CA PHE A 443 20.45 3.61 11.42
C PHE A 443 19.06 2.98 11.48
N ARG A 444 18.18 3.58 12.28
CA ARG A 444 16.80 3.11 12.42
C ARG A 444 15.98 3.49 11.20
N ARG A 445 15.23 2.54 10.63
CA ARG A 445 14.20 2.81 9.62
C ARG A 445 12.91 2.08 9.99
N ARG A 446 11.79 2.52 9.40
CA ARG A 446 10.50 1.86 9.61
C ARG A 446 10.57 0.45 9.02
N GLY A 447 10.42 -0.57 9.87
CA GLY A 447 10.35 -1.97 9.45
C GLY A 447 11.68 -2.70 9.30
N SER A 448 12.81 -1.99 9.23
CA SER A 448 14.15 -2.59 9.16
C SER A 448 15.19 -1.62 9.73
N ASP A 449 16.14 -2.12 10.50
CA ASP A 449 17.27 -1.31 10.97
C ASP A 449 18.50 -1.63 10.12
N LEU A 450 19.34 -0.63 9.88
CA LEU A 450 20.57 -0.78 9.10
C LEU A 450 21.78 -0.72 10.03
N LEU A 451 22.71 -1.63 9.83
CA LEU A 451 23.99 -1.68 10.52
C LEU A 451 25.13 -1.51 9.50
N ALA A 452 26.15 -0.73 9.86
CA ALA A 452 27.36 -0.60 9.06
C ALA A 452 28.63 -0.53 9.93
N PRO A 453 29.79 -1.00 9.46
CA PRO A 453 31.05 -0.91 10.21
C PRO A 453 31.34 0.53 10.65
N ARG A 454 31.57 0.74 11.96
CA ARG A 454 32.00 2.06 12.46
C ARG A 454 33.43 2.37 12.04
N THR A 455 34.29 1.36 12.10
CA THR A 455 35.70 1.43 11.68
C THR A 455 35.97 0.40 10.58
N PRO A 456 35.68 0.74 9.30
CA PRO A 456 35.81 -0.17 8.17
C PRO A 456 37.23 -0.71 7.94
N GLU A 457 38.26 -0.08 8.50
CA GLU A 457 39.67 -0.46 8.36
C GLU A 457 40.07 -1.64 9.24
N GLU A 458 39.23 -2.02 10.23
CA GLU A 458 39.54 -3.13 11.13
C GLU A 458 39.74 -4.45 10.41
N ALA A 459 40.65 -5.29 10.93
CA ALA A 459 41.00 -6.57 10.33
C ALA A 459 39.80 -7.51 10.14
N LYS A 460 38.78 -7.42 11.01
CA LYS A 460 37.55 -8.23 10.96
C LYS A 460 36.72 -7.98 9.69
N TRP A 461 36.88 -6.81 9.04
CA TRP A 461 36.19 -6.46 7.80
C TRP A 461 36.95 -6.83 6.52
N LYS A 462 38.21 -7.29 6.62
CA LYS A 462 39.00 -7.73 5.46
C LYS A 462 38.28 -8.79 4.60
N PRO A 463 37.56 -9.79 5.16
CA PRO A 463 36.77 -10.72 4.35
C PRO A 463 35.67 -10.02 3.53
N LEU A 464 34.97 -9.02 4.10
CA LEU A 464 33.98 -8.22 3.37
C LEU A 464 34.64 -7.42 2.25
N GLN A 465 35.79 -6.79 2.52
CA GLN A 465 36.57 -6.06 1.50
C GLN A 465 36.99 -6.97 0.34
N LYS A 466 37.36 -8.23 0.60
CA LYS A 466 37.65 -9.20 -0.46
C LYS A 466 36.42 -9.52 -1.32
N LEU A 467 35.22 -9.48 -0.76
CA LEU A 467 33.97 -9.80 -1.47
C LEU A 467 33.45 -8.65 -2.34
N VAL A 468 33.60 -7.39 -1.92
CA VAL A 468 33.00 -6.22 -2.60
C VAL A 468 33.99 -5.11 -2.95
N GLY A 469 35.27 -5.30 -2.67
CA GLY A 469 36.30 -4.28 -2.82
C GLY A 469 36.19 -3.23 -1.71
N ARG A 470 36.04 -1.96 -2.12
CA ARG A 470 35.87 -0.85 -1.17
C ARG A 470 34.55 -1.02 -0.40
N ILE A 471 34.60 -0.88 0.93
CA ILE A 471 33.44 -1.05 1.83
C ILE A 471 32.96 0.24 2.48
N SER A 472 33.63 1.37 2.27
CA SER A 472 33.17 2.68 2.71
C SER A 472 33.76 3.77 1.84
N GLY A 473 33.08 4.91 1.73
CA GLY A 473 33.59 6.05 0.98
C GLY A 473 32.56 7.17 0.83
N THR A 474 32.83 8.07 -0.13
CA THR A 474 31.90 9.13 -0.52
C THR A 474 31.42 8.91 -1.96
N ILE A 475 30.32 9.53 -2.33
CA ILE A 475 29.79 9.50 -3.71
C ILE A 475 30.52 10.55 -4.55
N HIS A 476 30.85 10.21 -5.81
CA HIS A 476 31.51 11.16 -6.71
C HIS A 476 30.61 12.38 -6.98
N GLY A 477 31.18 13.59 -6.91
CA GLY A 477 30.43 14.84 -7.00
C GLY A 477 29.66 15.23 -5.72
N HIS A 478 29.64 14.35 -4.71
CA HIS A 478 28.87 14.49 -3.47
C HIS A 478 29.69 14.04 -2.25
N PRO A 479 30.77 14.77 -1.88
CA PRO A 479 31.65 14.42 -0.77
C PRO A 479 30.95 14.37 0.60
N GLU A 480 29.80 15.05 0.74
CA GLU A 480 28.92 15.00 1.91
C GLU A 480 28.24 13.64 2.09
N LEU A 481 28.03 12.89 1.00
CA LEU A 481 27.32 11.62 1.03
C LEU A 481 28.26 10.47 1.31
N LYS A 482 28.42 10.15 2.59
CA LYS A 482 29.17 8.98 3.06
C LYS A 482 28.32 7.71 2.94
N TRP A 483 28.93 6.66 2.41
CA TRP A 483 28.34 5.35 2.26
C TRP A 483 29.22 4.27 2.87
N HIS A 484 28.58 3.18 3.28
CA HIS A 484 29.19 1.99 3.85
C HIS A 484 28.54 0.73 3.25
N GLU A 485 29.32 -0.33 3.14
CA GLU A 485 28.81 -1.67 2.97
C GLU A 485 28.27 -2.14 4.31
N GLY A 486 26.97 -2.45 4.36
CA GLY A 486 26.29 -2.79 5.59
C GLY A 486 25.23 -3.87 5.38
N VAL A 487 24.35 -3.95 6.36
CA VAL A 487 23.32 -4.98 6.43
C VAL A 487 22.04 -4.43 7.05
N GLY A 488 20.93 -4.73 6.42
CA GLY A 488 19.60 -4.58 6.98
C GLY A 488 19.23 -5.77 7.84
N ILE A 489 18.67 -5.51 9.01
CA ILE A 489 18.06 -6.50 9.86
C ILE A 489 16.56 -6.21 9.99
N ARG A 490 15.74 -7.26 9.89
CA ARG A 490 14.28 -7.17 9.96
C ARG A 490 13.71 -8.39 10.66
N LEU A 491 12.70 -8.18 11.50
CA LEU A 491 11.91 -9.27 12.08
C LEU A 491 10.69 -9.52 11.20
N ASP A 492 10.46 -10.77 10.81
CA ASP A 492 9.33 -11.17 9.96
C ASP A 492 8.67 -12.46 10.47
N TRP A 493 7.43 -12.72 10.08
CA TRP A 493 6.66 -13.89 10.52
C TRP A 493 6.44 -14.88 9.38
N ALA A 494 6.88 -16.12 9.57
CA ALA A 494 6.68 -17.19 8.60
C ALA A 494 6.61 -18.57 9.27
N LYS A 495 5.72 -19.45 8.78
CA LYS A 495 5.49 -20.80 9.33
C LYS A 495 5.25 -20.78 10.85
N ASP A 496 4.38 -19.87 11.29
CA ASP A 496 3.97 -19.68 12.69
C ASP A 496 5.12 -19.41 13.67
N GLN A 497 6.21 -18.82 13.17
CA GLN A 497 7.38 -18.45 13.95
C GLN A 497 7.94 -17.09 13.51
N LEU A 498 8.65 -16.44 14.42
CA LEU A 498 9.42 -15.24 14.13
C LEU A 498 10.76 -15.61 13.47
N TRP A 499 11.17 -14.84 12.48
CA TRP A 499 12.42 -14.99 11.75
C TRP A 499 13.18 -13.67 11.72
N LEU A 500 14.50 -13.74 11.72
CA LEU A 500 15.39 -12.62 11.48
C LEU A 500 15.86 -12.64 10.02
N LEU A 501 15.52 -11.62 9.25
CA LEU A 501 16.01 -11.46 7.88
C LEU A 501 17.28 -10.61 7.88
N VAL A 502 18.31 -11.12 7.19
CA VAL A 502 19.61 -10.46 7.01
C VAL A 502 19.71 -10.00 5.55
N GLU A 503 19.79 -8.70 5.31
CA GLU A 503 19.69 -8.10 3.98
C GLU A 503 20.95 -7.28 3.67
N PRO A 504 21.98 -7.84 2.99
CA PRO A 504 23.18 -7.08 2.64
C PRO A 504 22.81 -5.85 1.78
N ARG A 505 23.24 -4.65 2.19
CA ARG A 505 22.86 -3.37 1.55
C ARG A 505 23.96 -2.31 1.65
N THR A 506 23.91 -1.33 0.77
CA THR A 506 24.66 -0.08 0.95
C THR A 506 23.92 0.82 1.93
N VAL A 507 24.61 1.29 2.96
CA VAL A 507 24.09 2.15 4.04
C VAL A 507 24.70 3.53 3.92
N PHE A 508 23.95 4.58 4.26
CA PHE A 508 24.38 5.97 4.11
C PHE A 508 24.13 6.73 5.43
N GLU A 509 25.06 7.60 5.82
CA GLU A 509 25.01 8.29 7.13
C GLU A 509 23.93 9.37 7.20
N GLU A 510 23.85 10.22 6.18
CA GLU A 510 22.99 11.41 6.17
C GLU A 510 22.10 11.43 4.92
N VAL A 511 21.04 10.61 4.92
CA VAL A 511 20.07 10.59 3.82
C VAL A 511 18.91 11.51 4.11
N ASP A 512 18.76 12.54 3.30
CA ASP A 512 17.62 13.43 3.29
C ASP A 512 16.84 13.34 1.97
N GLU A 513 15.87 14.23 1.77
CA GLU A 513 15.06 14.24 0.54
C GLU A 513 15.86 14.74 -0.68
N ALA A 514 16.84 15.62 -0.48
CA ALA A 514 17.63 16.21 -1.57
C ALA A 514 18.64 15.21 -2.15
N ASN A 515 19.16 14.30 -1.32
CA ASN A 515 20.18 13.33 -1.74
C ASN A 515 19.64 11.90 -1.97
N ARG A 516 18.34 11.65 -1.76
CA ARG A 516 17.74 10.31 -1.86
C ARG A 516 17.89 9.68 -3.24
N ALA A 517 17.70 10.45 -4.32
CA ALA A 517 17.84 9.94 -5.68
C ALA A 517 19.27 9.47 -5.95
N ILE A 518 20.25 10.30 -5.59
CA ILE A 518 21.69 10.04 -5.75
C ILE A 518 22.11 8.79 -4.97
N THR A 519 21.72 8.69 -3.70
CA THR A 519 22.04 7.52 -2.86
C THR A 519 21.38 6.25 -3.38
N THR A 520 20.16 6.33 -3.91
CA THR A 520 19.45 5.19 -4.51
C THR A 520 20.13 4.71 -5.80
N ASP A 521 20.49 5.63 -6.70
CA ASP A 521 21.20 5.29 -7.93
C ASP A 521 22.58 4.69 -7.64
N PHE A 522 23.33 5.28 -6.70
CA PHE A 522 24.63 4.74 -6.27
C PHE A 522 24.51 3.35 -5.64
N ALA A 523 23.52 3.13 -4.77
CA ALA A 523 23.26 1.82 -4.20
C ALA A 523 22.94 0.79 -5.30
N ARG A 524 22.09 1.17 -6.27
CA ARG A 524 21.70 0.32 -7.40
C ARG A 524 22.91 -0.08 -8.24
N GLU A 525 23.78 0.85 -8.58
CA GLU A 525 25.00 0.57 -9.36
C GLU A 525 25.94 -0.42 -8.65
N ARG A 526 26.03 -0.35 -7.31
CA ARG A 526 26.83 -1.29 -6.51
C ARG A 526 26.17 -2.66 -6.36
N THR A 527 24.85 -2.74 -6.38
CA THR A 527 24.12 -4.00 -6.19
C THR A 527 23.80 -4.73 -7.49
N VAL A 528 23.75 -4.04 -8.64
CA VAL A 528 23.32 -4.63 -9.93
C VAL A 528 24.20 -5.80 -10.37
N LYS A 529 25.47 -5.82 -9.96
CA LYS A 529 26.44 -6.89 -10.28
C LYS A 529 26.46 -8.03 -9.24
N ARG A 530 25.66 -7.94 -8.17
CA ARG A 530 25.62 -8.94 -7.09
C ARG A 530 24.71 -10.10 -7.48
N TYR A 531 25.23 -10.98 -8.34
CA TYR A 531 24.58 -12.23 -8.68
C TYR A 531 24.48 -13.17 -7.46
N ASN A 532 23.64 -14.22 -7.56
CA ASN A 532 23.31 -15.13 -6.45
C ASN A 532 24.52 -15.64 -5.66
N ARG A 533 25.65 -15.96 -6.32
CA ARG A 533 26.86 -16.41 -5.64
C ARG A 533 27.42 -15.35 -4.68
N GLN A 534 27.63 -14.14 -5.18
CA GLN A 534 28.17 -13.03 -4.37
C GLN A 534 27.18 -12.63 -3.26
N LEU A 535 25.87 -12.66 -3.53
CA LEU A 535 24.86 -12.39 -2.51
C LEU A 535 24.85 -13.47 -1.42
N ASN A 536 24.98 -14.75 -1.78
CA ASN A 536 25.10 -15.84 -0.82
C ASN A 536 26.36 -15.72 0.04
N ASP A 537 27.49 -15.31 -0.56
CA ASP A 537 28.73 -15.07 0.16
C ASP A 537 28.60 -13.88 1.14
N LEU A 538 27.89 -12.82 0.75
CA LEU A 538 27.58 -11.69 1.62
C LEU A 538 26.64 -12.08 2.77
N VAL A 539 25.58 -12.86 2.49
CA VAL A 539 24.68 -13.37 3.54
C VAL A 539 25.45 -14.27 4.51
N SER A 540 26.34 -15.14 4.01
CA SER A 540 27.25 -15.92 4.85
C SER A 540 28.13 -15.04 5.72
N PHE A 541 28.78 -14.03 5.13
CA PHE A 541 29.66 -13.14 5.86
C PHE A 541 28.91 -12.45 7.01
N TRP A 542 27.78 -11.80 6.71
CA TRP A 542 26.99 -11.09 7.72
C TRP A 542 26.41 -12.02 8.76
N THR A 543 25.95 -13.21 8.37
CA THR A 543 25.44 -14.21 9.31
C THR A 543 26.55 -14.67 10.26
N ASN A 544 27.73 -14.98 9.71
CA ASN A 544 28.85 -15.49 10.49
C ASN A 544 29.41 -14.45 11.44
N ILE A 545 29.60 -13.21 11.00
CA ILE A 545 30.18 -12.18 11.85
C ILE A 545 29.20 -11.74 12.94
N LEU A 546 27.90 -11.67 12.66
CA LEU A 546 26.92 -11.14 13.62
C LEU A 546 26.36 -12.18 14.58
N PHE A 547 26.29 -13.47 14.19
CA PHE A 547 25.51 -14.48 14.91
C PHE A 547 26.24 -15.80 15.20
N ASN A 548 27.53 -15.94 14.85
CA ASN A 548 28.28 -17.20 15.04
C ASN A 548 29.13 -17.24 16.32
N GLU A 549 29.38 -16.09 16.95
CA GLU A 549 30.13 -16.01 18.22
C GLU A 549 29.17 -16.09 19.41
N GLY A 550 29.03 -17.28 20.00
CA GLY A 550 28.23 -17.50 21.19
C GLY A 550 26.73 -17.43 20.90
N ASN A 551 26.04 -18.56 21.05
CA ASN A 551 24.62 -18.75 20.70
C ASN A 551 23.63 -17.81 21.42
N GLU A 552 24.09 -16.85 22.22
CA GLU A 552 23.29 -15.97 23.04
C GLU A 552 23.71 -14.49 22.89
N ILE A 553 22.80 -13.68 22.36
CA ILE A 553 22.94 -12.23 22.26
C ILE A 553 22.14 -11.60 23.39
N ARG A 554 22.83 -10.88 24.28
CA ARG A 554 22.24 -10.08 25.36
C ARG A 554 22.26 -8.61 24.99
N THR A 555 21.12 -7.94 25.09
CA THR A 555 21.02 -6.53 24.72
C THR A 555 21.81 -5.63 25.67
N LEU A 556 21.63 -5.78 26.98
CA LEU A 556 22.23 -4.89 27.98
C LEU A 556 23.33 -5.58 28.79
N GLY A 557 23.32 -6.91 28.90
CA GLY A 557 24.30 -7.66 29.71
C GLY A 557 24.08 -7.53 31.21
N ILE A 558 22.84 -7.27 31.63
CA ILE A 558 22.48 -6.96 33.03
C ILE A 558 21.98 -8.20 33.80
N ALA A 559 22.01 -8.13 35.13
CA ALA A 559 21.49 -9.16 36.03
C ALA A 559 20.43 -8.65 37.04
N ASN A 560 20.33 -7.32 37.23
CA ASN A 560 19.48 -6.64 38.22
C ASN A 560 18.20 -6.06 37.61
N GLY A 561 17.58 -6.79 36.67
CA GLY A 561 16.36 -6.39 35.97
C GLY A 561 16.01 -7.41 34.88
N ILE A 562 15.39 -6.95 33.78
CA ILE A 562 15.03 -7.82 32.65
C ILE A 562 15.83 -7.43 31.42
N ASP A 563 16.67 -8.35 30.93
CA ASP A 563 17.41 -8.21 29.68
C ASP A 563 16.69 -8.91 28.52
N ALA A 564 16.92 -8.43 27.31
CA ALA A 564 16.51 -9.13 26.10
C ALA A 564 17.60 -10.11 25.67
N ILE A 565 17.25 -11.39 25.65
CA ILE A 565 18.13 -12.50 25.29
C ILE A 565 17.62 -13.18 24.02
N PHE A 566 18.47 -13.26 23.00
CA PHE A 566 18.17 -13.90 21.72
C PHE A 566 19.14 -15.06 21.46
N ARG A 567 18.64 -16.19 20.94
CA ARG A 567 19.47 -17.30 20.47
C ARG A 567 19.11 -17.71 19.05
N PHE A 568 20.11 -18.10 18.26
CA PHE A 568 19.98 -18.40 16.84
C PHE A 568 20.62 -19.73 16.50
N ASN A 569 20.09 -20.40 15.47
CA ASN A 569 20.61 -21.66 14.97
C ASN A 569 21.86 -21.51 14.07
N GLY A 570 22.39 -20.29 13.90
CA GLY A 570 23.59 -19.96 13.09
C GLY A 570 23.49 -20.23 11.59
N VAL A 571 22.40 -20.83 11.11
CA VAL A 571 22.24 -21.34 9.75
C VAL A 571 21.01 -20.72 9.10
N ASN A 572 21.20 -20.01 7.99
CA ASN A 572 20.07 -19.44 7.24
C ASN A 572 19.18 -20.54 6.66
N ALA A 573 17.90 -20.21 6.44
CA ALA A 573 16.94 -21.12 5.86
C ALA A 573 17.27 -21.48 4.40
N PHE A 574 16.90 -22.69 4.01
CA PHE A 574 17.06 -23.20 2.66
C PHE A 574 15.72 -23.76 2.15
N SER A 575 15.45 -23.60 0.85
CA SER A 575 14.35 -24.32 0.24
C SER A 575 14.73 -25.80 0.03
N ARG A 576 13.78 -26.68 0.33
CA ARG A 576 13.88 -28.13 0.10
C ARG A 576 12.98 -28.49 -1.09
N ARG A 577 13.36 -29.50 -1.86
CA ARG A 577 12.45 -30.11 -2.86
C ARG A 577 11.27 -30.76 -2.14
N ALA A 578 10.06 -30.60 -2.67
CA ALA A 578 8.93 -31.39 -2.21
C ALA A 578 9.20 -32.88 -2.53
N GLY A 579 9.19 -33.75 -1.50
CA GLY A 579 9.24 -35.21 -1.67
C GLY A 579 10.57 -35.94 -1.39
N GLY A 580 11.56 -35.34 -0.75
CA GLY A 580 12.73 -36.09 -0.24
C GLY A 580 12.76 -36.07 1.27
N LEU A 581 12.69 -37.24 1.93
CA LEU A 581 13.07 -37.43 3.34
C LEU A 581 14.58 -37.49 3.48
#